data_AF-A0A315EEG3-F1
#
_entry.id   AF-A0A315EEG3-F1
#
_cell.length_a   1.000
_cell.length_b   1.000
_cell.length_c   1.000
_cell.angle_alpha   90.00
_cell.angle_beta   90.00
_cell.angle_gamma   90.00
#
_symmetry.space_group_name_H-M   'P 1'
#
loop_
_entity.id
_entity.type
_entity.pdbx_description
1 polymer ?
#
loop_
_entity_poly.entity_id
_entity_poly.type
_entity_poly.pdbx_seq_one_letter_code
_entity_poly.pdbx_strand_id
1 'polypeptide(L)'
;MNDDQILAYFEALQMPEVTKSKALSTIAFYRDNQLIVDLKDCFLNQQKDADKNIRYDKLWLFSDNHWAEADISNGKIAGDLCSVSQKMARYDFSASDSNFADSNNESYLKLDCLLDDRLVARFQSFGINRKFLWDIFKKHIKPRVI
;
A
#
# COMPACT_ATOMS: atom_id res chain seq x y z
N MET A 1 -2.65 -9.43 9.38
CA MET A 1 -3.92 -8.98 8.77
C MET A 1 -4.74 -10.21 8.38
N ASN A 2 -5.87 -10.40 9.03
CA ASN A 2 -6.84 -11.43 8.64
C ASN A 2 -7.80 -10.90 7.56
N ASP A 3 -8.68 -11.76 7.05
CA ASP A 3 -9.57 -11.42 5.93
C ASP A 3 -10.59 -10.36 6.30
N ASP A 4 -11.13 -10.39 7.52
CA ASP A 4 -12.06 -9.38 8.02
C ASP A 4 -11.42 -7.98 8.03
N GLN A 5 -10.16 -7.87 8.43
CA GLN A 5 -9.41 -6.60 8.40
C GLN A 5 -9.19 -6.09 6.97
N ILE A 6 -8.95 -6.99 6.01
CA ILE A 6 -8.81 -6.65 4.59
C ILE A 6 -10.13 -6.15 4.03
N LEU A 7 -11.23 -6.84 4.30
CA LEU A 7 -12.55 -6.45 3.84
C LEU A 7 -12.98 -5.10 4.42
N ALA A 8 -12.78 -4.89 5.73
CA ALA A 8 -13.07 -3.61 6.38
C ALA A 8 -12.28 -2.44 5.76
N TYR A 9 -11.00 -2.65 5.43
CA TYR A 9 -10.20 -1.67 4.71
C TYR A 9 -10.78 -1.36 3.33
N PHE A 10 -11.18 -2.38 2.57
CA PHE A 10 -11.74 -2.21 1.23
C PHE A 10 -13.12 -1.54 1.23
N GLU A 11 -13.93 -1.79 2.26
CA GLU A 11 -15.20 -1.13 2.49
C GLU A 11 -15.03 0.35 2.84
N ALA A 12 -14.07 0.68 3.73
CA ALA A 12 -13.75 2.06 4.09
C ALA A 12 -13.32 2.89 2.88
N LEU A 13 -12.64 2.27 1.91
CA LEU A 13 -12.26 2.91 0.65
C LEU A 13 -13.39 3.01 -0.39
N GLN A 14 -14.56 2.43 -0.12
CA GLN A 14 -15.67 2.30 -1.06
C GLN A 14 -15.20 1.79 -2.43
N MET A 15 -14.29 0.81 -2.40
CA MET A 15 -13.56 0.40 -3.59
C MET A 15 -14.49 -0.30 -4.60
N PRO A 16 -14.33 -0.07 -5.92
CA PRO A 16 -15.09 -0.79 -6.93
C PRO A 16 -14.87 -2.31 -6.86
N GLU A 17 -15.94 -3.08 -7.07
CA GLU A 17 -15.93 -4.55 -6.89
C GLU A 17 -14.88 -5.26 -7.75
N VAL A 18 -14.67 -4.78 -8.99
CA VAL A 18 -13.62 -5.31 -9.89
C VAL A 18 -12.23 -5.15 -9.28
N THR A 19 -11.97 -4.04 -8.58
CA THR A 19 -10.66 -3.80 -7.95
C THR A 19 -10.51 -4.65 -6.69
N LYS A 20 -11.58 -4.77 -5.89
CA LYS A 20 -11.62 -5.67 -4.72
C LYS A 20 -11.29 -7.10 -5.11
N SER A 21 -11.96 -7.63 -6.14
CA SER A 21 -11.74 -8.99 -6.64
C SER A 21 -10.30 -9.23 -7.06
N LYS A 22 -9.69 -8.31 -7.82
CA LYS A 22 -8.28 -8.38 -8.24
C LYS A 22 -7.31 -8.33 -7.05
N ALA A 23 -7.58 -7.47 -6.06
CA ALA A 23 -6.75 -7.38 -4.88
C ALA A 23 -6.81 -8.67 -4.05
N LEU A 24 -8.01 -9.22 -3.83
CA LEU A 24 -8.20 -10.48 -3.12
C LEU A 24 -7.54 -11.66 -3.85
N SER A 25 -7.69 -11.77 -5.17
CA SER A 25 -7.03 -12.84 -5.94
C SER A 25 -5.50 -12.73 -5.88
N THR A 26 -4.98 -11.51 -5.86
CA THR A 26 -3.54 -11.27 -5.71
C THR A 26 -3.07 -11.68 -4.31
N ILE A 27 -3.79 -11.30 -3.25
CA ILE A 27 -3.47 -11.70 -1.88
C ILE A 27 -3.50 -13.23 -1.73
N ALA A 28 -4.52 -13.89 -2.28
CA ALA A 28 -4.63 -15.34 -2.30
C ALA A 28 -3.42 -15.98 -2.99
N PHE A 29 -3.03 -15.49 -4.17
CA PHE A 29 -1.84 -15.97 -4.88
C PHE A 29 -0.57 -15.93 -4.01
N TYR A 30 -0.29 -14.82 -3.32
CA TYR A 30 0.89 -14.71 -2.45
C TYR A 30 0.84 -15.66 -1.24
N ARG A 31 -0.36 -15.90 -0.68
CA ARG A 31 -0.56 -16.83 0.44
C ARG A 31 -0.45 -18.28 0.01
N ASP A 32 -1.14 -18.67 -1.05
CA ASP A 32 -1.22 -20.03 -1.57
C ASP A 32 0.15 -20.53 -2.06
N ASN A 33 0.97 -19.63 -2.59
CA ASN A 33 2.34 -19.93 -3.01
C ASN A 33 3.39 -19.72 -1.89
N GLN A 34 2.95 -19.47 -0.66
CA GLN A 34 3.81 -19.27 0.52
C GLN A 34 4.87 -18.15 0.35
N LEU A 35 4.59 -17.18 -0.53
CA LEU A 35 5.47 -16.05 -0.79
C LEU A 35 5.39 -15.02 0.35
N ILE A 36 4.19 -14.86 0.93
CA ILE A 36 3.93 -14.03 2.11
C ILE A 36 3.02 -14.81 3.07
N VAL A 37 3.64 -15.44 4.07
CA VAL A 37 2.95 -16.32 5.05
C VAL A 37 2.32 -15.53 6.20
N ASP A 38 2.94 -14.42 6.61
CA ASP A 38 2.50 -13.61 7.76
C ASP A 38 2.24 -12.15 7.33
N LEU A 39 1.20 -11.96 6.51
CA LEU A 39 0.80 -10.64 6.04
C LEU A 39 0.42 -9.75 7.24
N LYS A 40 1.19 -8.70 7.51
CA LYS A 40 0.95 -7.74 8.60
C LYS A 40 0.02 -6.61 8.17
N ASP A 41 0.27 -6.04 7.01
CA ASP A 41 -0.50 -4.94 6.43
C ASP A 41 -0.59 -5.10 4.91
N CYS A 42 -1.63 -4.52 4.31
CA CYS A 42 -1.70 -4.30 2.88
C CYS A 42 -2.09 -2.84 2.60
N PHE A 43 -1.70 -2.35 1.43
CA PHE A 43 -2.00 -0.98 1.01
C PHE A 43 -2.28 -0.92 -0.49
N LEU A 44 -3.38 -0.27 -0.85
CA LEU A 44 -3.72 0.01 -2.23
C LEU A 44 -3.27 1.42 -2.61
N ASN A 45 -2.33 1.46 -3.53
CA ASN A 45 -1.83 2.71 -4.09
C ASN A 45 -2.90 3.35 -4.98
N GLN A 46 -2.94 4.68 -4.97
CA GLN A 46 -3.90 5.47 -5.73
C GLN A 46 -3.23 6.50 -6.61
N GLN A 47 -3.76 6.69 -7.81
CA GLN A 47 -3.40 7.78 -8.72
C GLN A 47 -4.65 8.52 -9.21
N LYS A 48 -4.47 9.77 -9.65
CA LYS A 48 -5.51 10.47 -10.43
C LYS A 48 -5.24 10.23 -11.91
N ASP A 49 -6.26 9.83 -12.66
CA ASP A 49 -6.18 9.81 -14.12
C ASP A 49 -6.30 11.23 -14.71
N ALA A 50 -6.25 11.34 -16.04
CA ALA A 50 -6.34 12.62 -16.75
C ALA A 50 -7.63 13.41 -16.42
N ASP A 51 -8.70 12.68 -16.08
CA ASP A 51 -10.01 13.23 -15.72
C ASP A 51 -10.14 13.49 -14.21
N LYS A 52 -9.04 13.38 -13.45
CA LYS A 52 -8.96 13.54 -11.99
C LYS A 52 -9.70 12.47 -11.19
N ASN A 53 -10.08 11.35 -11.79
CA ASN A 53 -10.69 10.24 -11.06
C ASN A 53 -9.62 9.42 -10.34
N ILE A 54 -9.95 8.94 -9.14
CA ILE A 54 -9.07 8.06 -8.38
C ILE A 54 -9.07 6.67 -9.01
N ARG A 55 -7.87 6.17 -9.32
CA ARG A 55 -7.60 4.82 -9.82
C ARG A 55 -6.67 4.10 -8.87
N TYR A 56 -6.91 2.80 -8.72
CA TYR A 56 -6.03 1.90 -7.98
C TYR A 56 -5.11 1.20 -8.97
N ASP A 57 -3.81 1.34 -8.78
CA ASP A 57 -2.79 0.84 -9.71
C ASP A 57 -1.96 -0.29 -9.11
N LYS A 58 -1.61 -0.21 -7.83
CA LYS A 58 -0.72 -1.16 -7.16
C LYS A 58 -1.27 -1.64 -5.82
N LEU A 59 -1.00 -2.90 -5.52
CA LEU A 59 -1.20 -3.50 -4.21
C LEU A 59 0.16 -3.76 -3.56
N TRP A 60 0.36 -3.17 -2.39
CA TRP A 60 1.51 -3.41 -1.54
C TRP A 60 1.14 -4.40 -0.43
N LEU A 61 2.01 -5.37 -0.21
CA LEU A 61 1.88 -6.38 0.82
C LEU A 61 3.10 -6.31 1.74
N PHE A 62 2.86 -6.29 3.05
CA PHE A 62 3.90 -6.16 4.05
C PHE A 62 3.86 -7.36 4.99
N SER A 63 5.00 -8.03 5.17
CA SER A 63 5.24 -9.00 6.23
C SER A 63 6.53 -8.68 6.96
N ASP A 64 6.83 -9.45 8.01
CA ASP A 64 8.07 -9.28 8.79
C ASP A 64 9.33 -9.52 7.94
N ASN A 65 9.24 -10.41 6.94
CA ASN A 65 10.40 -10.89 6.18
C ASN A 65 10.37 -10.50 4.70
N HIS A 66 9.19 -10.15 4.15
CA HIS A 66 9.03 -9.87 2.74
C HIS A 66 8.01 -8.77 2.50
N TRP A 67 8.35 -7.83 1.62
CA TRP A 67 7.39 -6.89 1.07
C TRP A 67 7.23 -7.17 -0.42
N ALA A 68 6.02 -6.97 -0.93
CA ALA A 68 5.73 -7.14 -2.34
C ALA A 68 4.94 -5.95 -2.88
N GLU A 69 5.24 -5.57 -4.12
CA GLU A 69 4.44 -4.67 -4.93
C GLU A 69 3.83 -5.47 -6.08
N ALA A 70 2.52 -5.44 -6.26
CA ALA A 70 1.85 -6.07 -7.41
C ALA A 70 1.03 -5.04 -8.20
N ASP A 71 1.15 -5.08 -9.53
CA ASP A 71 0.29 -4.28 -10.42
C ASP A 71 -1.13 -4.88 -10.50
N ILE A 72 -2.14 -4.12 -10.08
CA ILE A 72 -3.54 -4.54 -10.12
C ILE A 72 -4.35 -3.80 -11.20
N SER A 73 -3.73 -2.86 -11.92
CA SER A 73 -4.36 -2.15 -13.03
C SER A 73 -4.62 -3.09 -14.22
N ASN A 74 -3.62 -3.91 -14.56
CA ASN A 74 -3.60 -4.68 -15.81
C ASN A 74 -3.95 -6.17 -15.67
N GLY A 75 -4.43 -6.61 -14.49
CA GLY A 75 -4.83 -8.02 -14.28
C GLY A 75 -3.68 -9.03 -14.29
N LYS A 76 -2.42 -8.56 -14.26
CA LYS A 76 -1.25 -9.41 -14.10
C LYS A 76 -0.96 -9.54 -12.61
N ILE A 77 -1.03 -10.77 -12.09
CA ILE A 77 -0.57 -11.09 -10.73
C ILE A 77 0.96 -11.24 -10.77
N ALA A 78 1.66 -10.19 -11.21
CA ALA A 78 3.11 -10.16 -11.26
C ALA A 78 3.55 -8.98 -10.42
N GLY A 79 4.33 -9.28 -9.39
CA GLY A 79 4.79 -8.28 -8.45
C GLY A 79 6.18 -8.58 -7.94
N ASP A 80 6.96 -7.52 -7.78
CA ASP A 80 8.33 -7.60 -7.28
C ASP A 80 8.27 -7.96 -5.79
N LEU A 81 8.86 -9.11 -5.44
CA LEU A 81 9.03 -9.56 -4.07
C LEU A 81 10.43 -9.15 -3.60
N CYS A 82 10.51 -8.37 -2.52
CA CYS A 82 11.77 -8.03 -1.88
C CYS A 82 11.83 -8.68 -0.50
N SER A 83 12.86 -9.50 -0.28
CA SER A 83 13.25 -9.92 1.06
C SER A 83 13.66 -8.69 1.86
N VAL A 84 13.14 -8.55 3.07
CA VAL A 84 13.38 -7.41 3.94
C VAL A 84 14.38 -7.86 5.00
N SER A 85 15.63 -7.42 4.88
CA SER A 85 16.60 -7.55 5.97
C SER A 85 16.52 -6.35 6.93
N GLN A 86 15.98 -5.21 6.48
CA GLN A 86 15.84 -3.98 7.28
C GLN A 86 14.54 -3.19 6.98
N LYS A 87 13.94 -2.58 8.01
CA LYS A 87 12.81 -1.63 7.92
C LYS A 87 13.18 -0.38 7.10
N MET A 88 12.19 0.44 6.70
CA MET A 88 12.37 1.66 5.87
C MET A 88 13.58 2.52 6.28
N ALA A 89 14.51 2.75 5.34
CA ALA A 89 15.81 3.37 5.61
C ALA A 89 15.87 4.87 5.25
N ARG A 90 15.14 5.30 4.22
CA ARG A 90 15.02 6.70 3.79
C ARG A 90 13.61 6.96 3.30
N TYR A 91 13.12 8.17 3.52
CA TYR A 91 11.80 8.60 3.09
C TYR A 91 11.82 10.07 2.70
N ASP A 92 11.00 10.43 1.71
CA ASP A 92 10.66 11.80 1.37
C ASP A 92 9.13 11.98 1.46
N PHE A 93 8.71 13.12 2.02
CA PHE A 93 7.32 13.44 2.27
C PHE A 93 6.87 14.60 1.40
N SER A 94 5.90 14.33 0.53
CA SER A 94 5.10 15.38 -0.10
C SER A 94 3.64 15.19 0.29
N ALA A 95 3.16 16.01 1.23
CA ALA A 95 1.77 16.02 1.65
C ALA A 95 1.14 17.37 1.29
N SER A 96 -0.06 17.36 0.74
CA SER A 96 -0.81 18.61 0.52
C SER A 96 -1.75 18.97 1.67
N ASP A 97 -1.89 18.10 2.69
CA ASP A 97 -2.66 18.33 3.92
C ASP A 97 -2.38 17.22 4.97
N SER A 98 -1.91 17.61 6.16
CA SER A 98 -1.48 16.73 7.26
C SER A 98 -2.58 16.34 8.23
N ASN A 99 -3.80 16.87 8.09
CA ASN A 99 -4.88 16.64 9.06
C ASN A 99 -5.74 15.40 8.75
N PHE A 100 -5.44 14.70 7.65
CA PHE A 100 -6.13 13.46 7.23
C PHE A 100 -7.66 13.60 7.17
N ALA A 101 -8.18 14.78 6.85
CA ALA A 101 -9.62 15.00 6.79
C ALA A 101 -10.27 14.13 5.70
N ASP A 102 -11.23 13.29 6.08
CA ASP A 102 -11.78 12.22 5.25
C ASP A 102 -12.50 12.71 3.99
N SER A 103 -13.01 13.95 3.97
CA SER A 103 -13.86 14.48 2.90
C SER A 103 -13.11 15.13 1.73
N ASN A 104 -11.78 15.26 1.80
CA ASN A 104 -11.02 15.99 0.78
C ASN A 104 -10.18 15.05 -0.11
N ASN A 105 -10.64 14.85 -1.35
CA ASN A 105 -9.93 14.11 -2.40
C ASN A 105 -8.97 14.98 -3.23
N GLU A 106 -8.90 16.30 -2.97
CA GLU A 106 -7.84 17.16 -3.50
C GLU A 106 -6.56 17.03 -2.68
N SER A 107 -6.69 16.69 -1.40
CA SER A 107 -5.55 16.43 -0.55
C SER A 107 -4.95 15.05 -0.81
N TYR A 108 -3.62 14.96 -0.86
CA TYR A 108 -2.87 13.72 -1.06
C TYR A 108 -1.71 13.58 -0.09
N LEU A 109 -1.31 12.33 0.12
CA LEU A 109 -0.05 11.96 0.77
C LEU A 109 0.76 11.13 -0.21
N LYS A 110 1.94 11.64 -0.58
CA LYS A 110 2.93 10.93 -1.38
C LYS A 110 4.16 10.63 -0.52
N LEU A 111 4.56 9.35 -0.49
CA LEU A 111 5.72 8.85 0.23
C LEU A 111 6.64 8.12 -0.74
N ASP A 112 7.87 8.62 -0.89
CA ASP A 112 8.91 7.90 -1.62
C ASP A 112 9.86 7.29 -0.59
N CYS A 113 9.91 5.97 -0.50
CA CYS A 113 10.64 5.22 0.52
C CYS A 113 11.69 4.29 -0.11
N LEU A 114 12.86 4.18 0.52
CA LEU A 114 13.84 3.15 0.20
C LEU A 114 13.74 2.01 1.21
N LEU A 115 13.45 0.81 0.70
CA LEU A 115 13.27 -0.40 1.46
C LEU A 115 14.52 -1.28 1.27
N ASP A 116 15.25 -1.47 2.36
CA ASP A 116 16.45 -2.31 2.42
C ASP A 116 17.47 -2.03 1.28
N ASP A 117 17.72 -0.74 1.01
CA ASP A 117 18.60 -0.18 -0.05
C ASP A 117 18.33 -0.65 -1.50
N ARG A 118 17.32 -1.48 -1.72
CA ARG A 118 17.11 -2.20 -2.99
C ARG A 118 15.79 -1.87 -3.66
N LEU A 119 14.73 -1.62 -2.89
CA LEU A 119 13.40 -1.37 -3.44
C LEU A 119 12.97 0.07 -3.16
N VAL A 120 12.70 0.82 -4.23
CA VAL A 120 12.13 2.16 -4.14
C VAL A 120 10.61 2.03 -4.18
N ALA A 121 9.97 2.19 -3.04
CA ALA A 121 8.52 2.19 -2.92
C ALA A 121 7.97 3.60 -3.06
N ARG A 122 7.02 3.79 -3.98
CA ARG A 122 6.34 5.06 -4.21
C ARG A 122 4.88 4.90 -3.88
N PHE A 123 4.47 5.51 -2.78
CA PHE A 123 3.11 5.48 -2.30
C PHE A 123 2.43 6.80 -2.60
N GLN A 124 1.18 6.74 -3.00
CA GLN A 124 0.29 7.88 -3.16
C GLN A 124 -1.11 7.49 -2.73
N SER A 125 -1.74 8.37 -1.95
CA SER A 125 -3.06 8.16 -1.37
C SER A 125 -3.85 9.45 -1.31
N PHE A 126 -5.17 9.32 -1.39
CA PHE A 126 -6.15 10.41 -1.30
C PHE A 126 -7.22 10.08 -0.25
N GLY A 127 -7.97 11.10 0.20
CA GLY A 127 -9.08 10.91 1.15
C GLY A 127 -8.65 10.14 2.41
N ILE A 128 -9.48 9.20 2.86
CA ILE A 128 -9.23 8.35 4.03
C ILE A 128 -8.03 7.39 3.85
N ASN A 129 -7.66 7.06 2.60
CA ASN A 129 -6.53 6.17 2.31
C ASN A 129 -5.19 6.74 2.81
N ARG A 130 -5.10 8.07 2.94
CA ARG A 130 -3.94 8.76 3.53
C ARG A 130 -3.68 8.34 4.97
N LYS A 131 -4.74 8.13 5.76
CA LYS A 131 -4.62 7.71 7.16
C LYS A 131 -4.10 6.29 7.25
N PHE A 132 -4.61 5.39 6.42
CA PHE A 132 -4.11 4.01 6.32
C PHE A 132 -2.63 3.98 5.93
N LEU A 133 -2.23 4.74 4.90
CA LEU A 133 -0.83 4.85 4.50
C LEU A 133 0.05 5.34 5.65
N TRP A 134 -0.39 6.39 6.36
CA TRP A 134 0.35 6.95 7.49
C TRP A 134 0.51 5.97 8.65
N ASP A 135 -0.52 5.19 8.96
CA ASP A 135 -0.45 4.19 10.03
C ASP A 135 0.47 3.03 9.66
N ILE A 136 0.41 2.54 8.42
CA ILE A 136 1.33 1.52 7.90
C ILE A 136 2.76 2.06 7.95
N PHE A 137 2.97 3.29 7.46
CA PHE A 137 4.28 3.93 7.49
C PHE A 137 4.87 3.99 8.91
N LYS A 138 4.08 4.40 9.91
CA LYS A 138 4.53 4.47 11.31
C LYS A 138 4.85 3.11 11.93
N LYS A 139 4.22 2.01 11.49
CA LYS A 139 4.56 0.65 11.94
C LYS A 139 5.90 0.17 11.36
N HIS A 140 6.15 0.54 10.10
CA HIS A 140 7.25 -0.01 9.30
C HIS A 140 8.49 0.89 9.22
N ILE A 141 8.45 2.12 9.75
CA ILE A 141 9.64 2.96 9.91
C ILE A 141 10.52 2.45 11.06
N LYS A 142 11.85 2.38 10.84
CA LYS A 142 12.83 2.25 11.92
C LYS A 142 13.14 3.65 12.45
N PRO A 143 13.02 3.93 13.76
CA PRO A 143 13.66 5.11 14.32
C PRO A 143 15.15 5.06 13.98
N ARG A 144 15.70 6.17 13.50
CA ARG A 144 17.16 6.29 13.36
C ARG A 144 17.72 6.26 14.78
N VAL A 145 18.31 5.14 15.19
CA VAL A 145 19.08 5.08 16.43
C VAL A 145 20.34 5.90 16.16
N ILE A 146 20.38 7.11 16.74
CA ILE A 146 21.53 8.01 16.72
C ILE A 146 22.45 7.61 17.87
#